data_AF-A0A068RQR3-F1
#
_entry.id   AF-A0A068RQR3-F1
#
_cell.length_a   1.000
_cell.length_b   1.000
_cell.length_c   1.000
_cell.angle_alpha   90.00
_cell.angle_beta   90.00
_cell.angle_gamma   90.00
#
_symmetry.space_group_name_H-M   'P 1'
#
loop_
_entity.id
_entity.type
_entity.pdbx_description
1 polymer ?
#
loop_
_entity_poly.entity_id
_entity_poly.type
_entity_poly.pdbx_seq_one_letter_code
_entity_poly.pdbx_strand_id
1 'polypeptide(L)'
;MYMQALCQQGDLYEAERVFNTLTNIPAFPSPDVFSYTILIQGYVKQASSSDATKAVFDLYRKMPSRGGPTTRGTLQGMLLEATIKTHSGDICDVRELFDQMVKDVEDDTLCLPTESAFCPPYRKGVSQSILYKQARKHTLTILYNAMMEGYFVYERERRLRTGGHGGLGSVKDALRLLDDAVRKDIKLNTRTLNIWVRGLARWNRDLEAAEMIVNQFRKLGVEPDERTTWHLVFAAYRQYDLVQARKWLQAYEDRGLPITYPLLAGLKQRIM
;
A
#
# COMPACT_ATOMS: atom_id res chain seq x y z
N MET A 1 -7.04 24.54 -0.90
CA MET A 1 -5.95 25.19 -1.66
C MET A 1 -4.89 25.81 -0.75
N TYR A 2 -5.25 26.60 0.28
CA TYR A 2 -4.26 27.20 1.19
C TYR A 2 -3.38 26.17 1.93
N MET A 3 -3.97 25.15 2.58
CA MET A 3 -3.21 24.05 3.20
C MET A 3 -2.27 23.33 2.23
N GLN A 4 -2.68 23.17 0.96
CA GLN A 4 -1.87 22.50 -0.06
C GLN A 4 -0.62 23.32 -0.41
N ALA A 5 -0.76 24.65 -0.50
CA ALA A 5 0.37 25.53 -0.72
C ALA A 5 1.37 25.49 0.44
N LEU A 6 0.88 25.49 1.69
CA LEU A 6 1.72 25.35 2.89
C LEU A 6 2.51 24.04 2.89
N CYS A 7 1.84 22.90 2.65
CA CYS A 7 2.52 21.60 2.54
C CYS A 7 3.56 21.55 1.41
N GLN A 8 3.30 22.24 0.28
CA GLN A 8 4.26 22.35 -0.83
C GLN A 8 5.47 23.21 -0.48
N GLN A 9 5.29 24.24 0.35
CA GLN A 9 6.34 25.15 0.79
C GLN A 9 7.22 24.59 1.91
N GLY A 10 6.86 23.44 2.50
CA GLY A 10 7.61 22.89 3.63
C GLY A 10 7.03 23.28 4.99
N ASP A 11 5.97 24.08 5.05
CA ASP A 11 5.42 24.60 6.29
C ASP A 11 4.30 23.70 6.83
N LEU A 12 4.70 22.54 7.35
CA LEU A 12 3.76 21.57 7.93
C LEU A 12 3.09 22.10 9.19
N TYR A 13 3.83 22.86 9.99
CA TYR A 13 3.33 23.41 11.25
C TYR A 13 2.11 24.32 11.02
N GLU A 14 2.20 25.24 10.06
CA GLU A 14 1.07 26.09 9.71
C GLU A 14 -0.07 25.30 9.06
N ALA A 15 0.26 24.29 8.23
CA ALA A 15 -0.75 23.42 7.64
C ALA A 15 -1.54 22.63 8.71
N GLU A 16 -0.86 22.10 9.72
CA GLU A 16 -1.47 21.43 10.88
C GLU A 16 -2.31 22.39 11.71
N ARG A 17 -1.84 23.63 11.92
CA ARG A 17 -2.60 24.65 12.65
C ARG A 17 -3.92 24.94 11.95
N VAL A 18 -3.90 25.14 10.64
CA VAL A 18 -5.12 25.34 9.83
C VAL A 18 -6.03 24.12 9.89
N PHE A 19 -5.47 22.91 9.88
CA PHE A 19 -6.26 21.70 9.99
C PHE A 19 -6.93 21.55 11.36
N ASN A 20 -6.19 21.84 12.44
CA ASN A 20 -6.71 21.79 13.80
C ASN A 20 -7.79 22.87 14.03
N THR A 21 -7.68 24.06 13.42
CA THR A 21 -8.74 25.07 13.51
C THR A 21 -10.02 24.62 12.81
N LEU A 22 -9.92 23.98 11.63
CA LEU A 22 -11.07 23.36 10.95
C LEU A 22 -11.72 22.23 11.78
N THR A 23 -10.92 21.53 12.59
CA THR A 23 -11.37 20.41 13.42
C THR A 23 -12.05 20.89 14.71
N ASN A 24 -11.50 21.93 15.35
CA ASN A 24 -11.90 22.35 16.70
C ASN A 24 -12.97 23.44 16.73
N ILE A 25 -13.21 24.13 15.62
CA ILE A 25 -14.20 25.21 15.54
C ILE A 25 -15.46 24.69 14.85
N PRO A 26 -16.59 24.54 15.57
CA PRO A 26 -17.81 23.95 15.00
C PRO A 26 -18.49 24.83 13.94
N ALA A 27 -18.09 26.09 13.81
CA ALA A 27 -18.56 26.99 12.76
C ALA A 27 -17.90 26.71 11.39
N PHE A 28 -16.78 25.99 11.35
CA PHE A 28 -16.12 25.60 10.09
C PHE A 28 -16.59 24.23 9.60
N PRO A 29 -16.55 23.99 8.28
CA PRO A 29 -16.80 22.67 7.73
C PRO A 29 -15.74 21.69 8.27
N SER A 30 -16.18 20.53 8.74
CA SER A 30 -15.29 19.46 9.19
C SER A 30 -14.32 19.07 8.07
N PRO A 31 -13.04 18.78 8.38
CA PRO A 31 -12.07 18.37 7.36
C PRO A 31 -12.58 17.21 6.52
N ASP A 32 -12.53 17.40 5.21
CA ASP A 32 -12.91 16.39 4.24
C ASP A 32 -11.72 15.53 3.82
N VAL A 33 -12.00 14.53 2.99
CA VAL A 33 -11.02 13.58 2.44
C VAL A 33 -9.84 14.30 1.80
N PHE A 34 -10.12 15.40 1.10
CA PHE A 34 -9.10 16.18 0.41
C PHE A 34 -8.17 16.86 1.41
N SER A 35 -8.71 17.40 2.50
CA SER A 35 -7.96 17.99 3.61
C SER A 35 -7.00 16.98 4.25
N TYR A 36 -7.47 15.76 4.53
CA TYR A 36 -6.62 14.68 5.02
C TYR A 36 -5.55 14.27 4.00
N THR A 37 -5.93 14.11 2.72
CA THR A 37 -5.01 13.72 1.65
C THR A 37 -3.86 14.73 1.51
N ILE A 38 -4.15 16.03 1.56
CA ILE A 38 -3.15 17.09 1.50
C ILE A 38 -2.14 16.95 2.64
N LEU A 39 -2.62 16.80 3.89
CA LEU A 39 -1.72 16.66 5.03
C LEU A 39 -0.86 15.41 4.93
N ILE A 40 -1.45 14.26 4.60
CA ILE A 40 -0.72 13.00 4.42
C ILE A 40 0.38 13.18 3.38
N GLN A 41 0.07 13.78 2.23
CA GLN A 41 1.07 14.06 1.20
C GLN A 41 2.13 15.05 1.66
N GLY A 42 1.78 16.01 2.51
CA GLY A 42 2.72 16.92 3.17
C GLY A 42 3.71 16.16 4.06
N TYR A 43 3.22 15.32 4.98
CA TYR A 43 4.05 14.47 5.83
C TYR A 43 4.98 13.56 5.02
N VAL A 44 4.48 12.94 3.94
CA VAL A 44 5.29 12.10 3.04
C VAL A 44 6.44 12.89 2.41
N LYS A 45 6.19 14.13 1.99
CA LYS A 45 7.18 14.95 1.28
C LYS A 45 8.27 15.51 2.19
N GLN A 46 7.94 15.78 3.45
CA GLN A 46 8.84 16.40 4.43
C GLN A 46 9.47 15.37 5.37
N ALA A 47 9.46 14.11 4.94
CA ALA A 47 9.79 12.95 5.75
C ALA A 47 11.27 12.82 6.08
N SER A 48 11.69 13.53 7.14
CA SER A 48 13.04 13.44 7.70
C SER A 48 13.07 13.39 9.23
N SER A 49 11.92 13.45 9.94
CA SER A 49 11.88 13.43 11.42
C SER A 49 10.92 12.37 11.98
N SER A 50 11.28 11.80 13.14
CA SER A 50 10.45 10.87 13.95
C SER A 50 9.09 11.46 14.32
N ASP A 51 8.98 12.80 14.34
CA ASP A 51 7.74 13.51 14.68
C ASP A 51 6.65 13.33 13.60
N ALA A 52 7.03 13.11 12.33
CA ALA A 52 6.09 12.89 11.24
C ALA A 52 5.27 11.60 11.44
N THR A 53 5.87 10.55 12.03
CA THR A 53 5.17 9.30 12.32
C THR A 53 4.10 9.51 13.38
N LYS A 54 4.43 10.18 14.51
CA LYS A 54 3.46 10.49 15.56
C LYS A 54 2.32 11.35 15.04
N ALA A 55 2.64 12.36 14.25
CA ALA A 55 1.65 13.24 13.65
C ALA A 55 0.71 12.50 12.67
N VAL A 56 1.22 11.51 11.93
CA VAL A 56 0.41 10.60 11.10
C VAL A 56 -0.54 9.75 11.96
N PHE A 57 -0.07 9.17 13.07
CA PHE A 57 -0.93 8.43 13.99
C PHE A 57 -2.03 9.30 14.62
N ASP A 58 -1.68 10.52 15.01
CA ASP A 58 -2.64 11.48 15.57
C ASP A 58 -3.65 11.93 14.50
N LEU A 59 -3.22 12.10 13.25
CA LEU A 59 -4.11 12.37 12.13
C LEU A 59 -5.06 11.18 11.88
N TYR A 60 -4.58 9.94 11.98
CA TYR A 60 -5.42 8.75 11.89
C TYR A 60 -6.49 8.72 12.99
N ARG A 61 -6.12 9.00 14.25
CA ARG A 61 -7.08 9.06 15.37
C ARG A 61 -8.12 10.16 15.21
N LYS A 62 -7.74 11.29 14.59
CA LYS A 62 -8.65 12.41 14.32
C LYS A 62 -9.58 12.17 13.13
N MET A 63 -9.30 11.17 12.28
CA MET A 63 -10.17 10.86 11.14
C MET A 63 -11.58 10.49 11.62
N PRO A 64 -12.63 11.17 11.13
CA PRO A 64 -13.98 10.84 11.54
C PRO A 64 -14.35 9.42 11.08
N SER A 65 -15.03 8.68 11.96
CA SER A 65 -15.75 7.43 11.64
C SER A 65 -16.90 7.67 10.63
N ARG A 66 -17.16 8.92 10.27
CA ARG A 66 -18.11 9.34 9.24
C ARG A 66 -17.37 9.76 7.97
N GLY A 67 -17.35 8.84 7.03
CA GLY A 67 -16.79 8.94 5.68
C GLY A 67 -17.04 7.60 5.00
N GLY A 68 -17.28 7.59 3.69
CA GLY A 68 -17.53 6.33 2.99
C GLY A 68 -16.37 5.34 3.20
N PRO A 69 -16.63 4.02 3.33
CA PRO A 69 -15.61 3.01 3.66
C PRO A 69 -14.46 2.94 2.63
N THR A 70 -14.72 3.28 1.37
CA THR A 70 -13.72 3.34 0.29
C THR A 70 -12.73 4.49 0.46
N THR A 71 -13.18 5.62 1.01
CA THR A 71 -12.36 6.81 1.11
C THR A 71 -11.47 6.77 2.35
N ARG A 72 -11.98 6.21 3.46
CA ARG A 72 -11.16 5.90 4.64
C ARG A 72 -10.05 4.90 4.29
N GLY A 73 -10.36 3.85 3.54
CA GLY A 73 -9.37 2.83 3.17
C GLY A 73 -8.23 3.34 2.30
N THR A 74 -8.53 4.24 1.35
CA THR A 74 -7.48 4.89 0.54
C THR A 74 -6.60 5.80 1.38
N LEU A 75 -7.18 6.57 2.30
CA LEU A 75 -6.43 7.44 3.23
C LEU A 75 -5.55 6.60 4.18
N GLN A 76 -6.08 5.52 4.73
CA GLN A 76 -5.34 4.56 5.55
C GLN A 76 -4.17 3.94 4.78
N GLY A 77 -4.41 3.51 3.54
CA GLY A 77 -3.35 3.02 2.65
C GLY A 77 -2.27 4.05 2.37
N MET A 78 -2.65 5.31 2.12
CA MET A 78 -1.69 6.40 1.92
C MET A 78 -0.91 6.73 3.18
N LEU A 79 -1.53 6.67 4.37
CA LEU A 79 -0.86 6.84 5.66
C LEU A 79 0.15 5.71 5.93
N LEU A 80 -0.24 4.47 5.62
CA LEU A 80 0.65 3.33 5.80
C LEU A 80 1.82 3.38 4.81
N GLU A 81 1.55 3.71 3.53
CA GLU A 81 2.59 3.93 2.54
C GLU A 81 3.48 5.13 2.90
N ALA A 82 2.91 6.17 3.52
CA ALA A 82 3.65 7.32 4.02
C ALA A 82 4.62 6.93 5.13
N THR A 83 4.15 6.27 6.18
CA THR A 83 4.96 5.82 7.31
C THR A 83 6.07 4.86 6.91
N ILE A 84 5.79 3.99 5.92
CA ILE A 84 6.80 3.13 5.31
C ILE A 84 7.89 3.96 4.62
N LYS A 85 7.50 5.00 3.88
CA LYS A 85 8.43 5.87 3.13
C LYS A 85 9.15 6.89 3.98
N THR A 86 8.63 7.24 5.16
CA THR A 86 9.20 8.32 5.98
C THR A 86 10.45 7.95 6.77
N HIS A 87 11.07 6.80 6.47
CA HIS A 87 12.41 6.33 6.89
C HIS A 87 12.78 6.48 8.38
N SER A 88 11.79 6.63 9.27
CA SER A 88 12.02 6.98 10.68
C SER A 88 11.24 6.14 11.69
N GLY A 89 10.41 5.18 11.22
CA GLY A 89 9.70 4.25 12.10
C GLY A 89 10.41 2.91 12.24
N ASP A 90 10.41 2.35 13.45
CA ASP A 90 10.55 0.90 13.60
C ASP A 90 9.40 0.26 12.81
N ILE A 91 9.67 -0.81 12.05
CA ILE A 91 8.61 -1.56 11.36
C ILE A 91 7.56 -2.07 12.35
N CYS A 92 7.92 -2.18 13.65
CA CYS A 92 6.99 -2.45 14.74
C CYS A 92 5.89 -1.38 14.87
N ASP A 93 6.21 -0.09 14.80
CA ASP A 93 5.21 0.99 14.91
C ASP A 93 4.26 0.95 13.71
N VAL A 94 4.83 0.79 12.50
CA VAL A 94 4.06 0.64 11.26
C VAL A 94 3.13 -0.58 11.34
N ARG A 95 3.61 -1.66 11.97
CA ARG A 95 2.83 -2.88 12.19
C ARG A 95 1.69 -2.67 13.17
N GLU A 96 1.93 -1.97 14.27
CA GLU A 96 0.89 -1.64 15.24
C GLU A 96 -0.22 -0.79 14.61
N LEU A 97 0.16 0.21 13.79
CA LEU A 97 -0.80 1.00 13.03
C LEU A 97 -1.63 0.14 12.09
N PHE A 98 -0.99 -0.75 11.35
CA PHE A 98 -1.67 -1.70 10.46
C PHE A 98 -2.65 -2.58 11.24
N ASP A 99 -2.25 -3.15 12.37
CA ASP A 99 -3.12 -4.03 13.17
C ASP A 99 -4.31 -3.25 13.73
N GLN A 100 -4.13 -1.99 14.14
CA GLN A 100 -5.23 -1.11 14.55
C GLN A 100 -6.16 -0.78 13.37
N MET A 101 -5.63 -0.42 12.20
CA MET A 101 -6.41 -0.14 11.00
C MET A 101 -7.23 -1.36 10.54
N VAL A 102 -6.64 -2.56 10.61
CA VAL A 102 -7.34 -3.81 10.28
C VAL A 102 -8.46 -4.08 11.27
N LYS A 103 -8.19 -3.96 12.58
CA LYS A 103 -9.24 -4.10 13.62
C LYS A 103 -10.37 -3.12 13.38
N ASP A 104 -10.06 -1.84 13.15
CA ASP A 104 -11.08 -0.81 12.90
C ASP A 104 -11.92 -1.18 11.66
N VAL A 105 -11.31 -1.67 10.58
CA VAL A 105 -12.03 -2.11 9.37
C VAL A 105 -12.85 -3.40 9.58
N GLU A 106 -12.43 -4.26 10.52
CA GLU A 106 -13.15 -5.47 10.91
C GLU A 106 -14.32 -5.17 11.88
N ASP A 107 -14.12 -4.24 12.82
CA ASP A 107 -15.03 -3.81 13.90
C ASP A 107 -16.07 -2.76 13.46
N ASP A 108 -15.85 -2.04 12.35
CA ASP A 108 -16.83 -1.13 11.74
C ASP A 108 -18.16 -1.84 11.36
N THR A 109 -18.22 -3.16 11.55
CA THR A 109 -19.43 -4.01 11.66
C THR A 109 -20.43 -3.59 12.76
N LEU A 110 -20.03 -2.79 13.76
CA LEU A 110 -20.92 -2.26 14.80
C LEU A 110 -21.69 -1.00 14.39
N CYS A 111 -21.38 -0.38 13.24
CA CYS A 111 -22.16 0.72 12.67
C CYS A 111 -23.38 0.23 11.85
N LEU A 112 -24.04 -0.85 12.29
CA LEU A 112 -25.47 -1.00 12.00
C LEU A 112 -26.16 0.20 12.65
N PRO A 113 -27.13 0.85 11.98
CA PRO A 113 -27.85 1.95 12.59
C PRO A 113 -28.62 1.39 13.79
N THR A 114 -28.05 1.51 14.99
CA THR A 114 -28.83 1.57 16.21
C THR A 114 -29.85 2.68 16.01
N GLU A 115 -31.09 2.37 16.33
CA GLU A 115 -32.31 3.00 15.81
C GLU A 115 -32.52 4.49 16.16
N SER A 116 -31.52 5.22 16.67
CA SER A 116 -31.75 6.50 17.35
C SER A 116 -31.12 7.76 16.71
N ALA A 117 -30.73 7.76 15.45
CA ALA A 117 -30.30 9.00 14.79
C ALA A 117 -30.90 9.16 13.40
N PHE A 118 -31.82 10.12 13.31
CA PHE A 118 -32.45 10.66 12.11
C PHE A 118 -31.48 10.72 10.91
N CYS A 119 -31.57 9.76 10.00
CA CYS A 119 -30.97 9.85 8.66
C CYS A 119 -32.06 10.23 7.64
N PRO A 120 -31.79 11.15 6.68
CA PRO A 120 -32.73 11.50 5.63
C PRO A 120 -33.11 10.27 4.78
N PRO A 121 -34.25 10.30 4.06
CA PRO A 121 -34.88 9.12 3.48
C PRO A 121 -34.18 8.71 2.18
N TYR A 122 -32.98 8.13 2.27
CA TYR A 122 -32.34 7.45 1.14
C TYR A 122 -32.00 6.01 1.50
N ARG A 123 -32.96 5.14 1.17
CA ARG A 123 -32.89 3.70 0.89
C ARG A 123 -32.17 2.81 1.91
N LYS A 124 -32.94 2.35 2.91
CA LYS A 124 -32.72 1.06 3.57
C LYS A 124 -33.01 -0.07 2.57
N GLY A 125 -31.97 -0.76 2.12
CA GLY A 125 -32.11 -1.94 1.27
C GLY A 125 -30.74 -2.57 1.02
N VAL A 126 -30.69 -3.89 1.13
CA VAL A 126 -29.65 -4.91 0.82
C VAL A 126 -28.38 -4.44 0.08
N SER A 127 -28.47 -3.49 -0.86
CA SER A 127 -27.36 -2.82 -1.55
C SER A 127 -26.33 -2.15 -0.62
N GLN A 128 -26.72 -1.62 0.54
CA GLN A 128 -25.76 -1.08 1.51
C GLN A 128 -24.84 -2.18 2.07
N SER A 129 -25.32 -3.43 2.20
CA SER A 129 -24.51 -4.54 2.76
C SER A 129 -23.46 -5.08 1.77
N ILE A 130 -23.76 -5.16 0.47
CA ILE A 130 -22.85 -5.71 -0.55
C ILE A 130 -21.76 -4.69 -0.88
N LEU A 131 -22.15 -3.43 -1.11
CA LEU A 131 -21.18 -2.36 -1.37
C LEU A 131 -20.26 -2.13 -0.18
N TYR A 132 -20.77 -2.25 1.04
CA TYR A 132 -19.97 -2.15 2.26
C TYR A 132 -19.00 -3.34 2.41
N LYS A 133 -19.46 -4.58 2.17
CA LYS A 133 -18.59 -5.77 2.14
C LYS A 133 -17.50 -5.66 1.07
N GLN A 134 -17.83 -5.15 -0.11
CA GLN A 134 -16.88 -4.95 -1.21
C GLN A 134 -15.87 -3.84 -0.91
N ALA A 135 -16.34 -2.72 -0.34
CA ALA A 135 -15.48 -1.62 0.10
C ALA A 135 -14.52 -2.08 1.21
N ARG A 136 -15.01 -2.86 2.19
CA ARG A 136 -14.19 -3.48 3.23
C ARG A 136 -13.09 -4.35 2.65
N LYS A 137 -13.44 -5.30 1.77
CA LYS A 137 -12.46 -6.16 1.09
C LYS A 137 -11.43 -5.33 0.32
N HIS A 138 -11.86 -4.26 -0.35
CA HIS A 138 -10.96 -3.36 -1.07
C HIS A 138 -9.99 -2.63 -0.14
N THR A 139 -10.48 -2.10 0.98
CA THR A 139 -9.66 -1.44 2.02
C THR A 139 -8.64 -2.41 2.61
N LEU A 140 -9.06 -3.63 2.97
CA LEU A 140 -8.15 -4.66 3.45
C LEU A 140 -7.09 -5.00 2.40
N THR A 141 -7.45 -5.15 1.12
CA THR A 141 -6.47 -5.35 0.04
C THR A 141 -5.43 -4.22 -0.01
N ILE A 142 -5.85 -2.96 0.15
CA ILE A 142 -4.93 -1.81 0.16
C ILE A 142 -3.97 -1.90 1.35
N LEU A 143 -4.49 -2.11 2.55
CA LEU A 143 -3.71 -2.19 3.79
C LEU A 143 -2.68 -3.32 3.76
N TYR A 144 -3.13 -4.52 3.38
CA TYR A 144 -2.26 -5.69 3.29
C TYR A 144 -1.16 -5.51 2.24
N ASN A 145 -1.49 -4.95 1.07
CA ASN A 145 -0.49 -4.64 0.05
C ASN A 145 0.54 -3.62 0.54
N ALA A 146 0.10 -2.55 1.19
CA ALA A 146 0.99 -1.54 1.74
C ALA A 146 1.91 -2.14 2.80
N MET A 147 1.39 -2.96 3.74
CA MET A 147 2.23 -3.56 4.78
C MET A 147 3.22 -4.58 4.23
N MET A 148 2.83 -5.42 3.26
CA MET A 148 3.75 -6.32 2.56
C MET A 148 4.87 -5.55 1.85
N GLU A 149 4.53 -4.45 1.17
CA GLU A 149 5.51 -3.54 0.58
C GLU A 149 6.43 -2.95 1.65
N GLY A 150 5.89 -2.59 2.81
CA GLY A 150 6.62 -2.10 3.97
C GLY A 150 7.71 -3.04 4.46
N TYR A 151 7.41 -4.33 4.64
CA TYR A 151 8.41 -5.33 5.01
C TYR A 151 9.55 -5.43 3.99
N PHE A 152 9.23 -5.38 2.71
CA PHE A 152 10.23 -5.43 1.65
C PHE A 152 11.10 -4.16 1.58
N VAL A 153 10.50 -2.98 1.78
CA VAL A 153 11.22 -1.69 1.82
C VAL A 153 12.14 -1.63 3.05
N TYR A 154 11.63 -1.99 4.22
CA TYR A 154 12.41 -2.05 5.46
C TYR A 154 13.62 -2.98 5.33
N GLU A 155 13.42 -4.18 4.78
CA GLU A 155 14.52 -5.14 4.59
C GLU A 155 15.60 -4.61 3.65
N ARG A 156 15.19 -3.97 2.55
CA ARG A 156 16.11 -3.33 1.61
C ARG A 156 16.96 -2.25 2.30
N GLU A 157 16.34 -1.40 3.11
CA GLU A 157 17.03 -0.30 3.81
C GLU A 157 17.93 -0.80 4.92
N ARG A 158 17.47 -1.79 5.70
CA ARG A 158 18.27 -2.47 6.71
C ARG A 158 19.53 -3.06 6.10
N ARG A 159 19.42 -3.69 4.92
CA ARG A 159 20.57 -4.23 4.16
C ARG A 159 21.52 -3.11 3.71
N LEU A 160 21.00 -1.97 3.23
CA LEU A 160 21.84 -0.82 2.84
C LEU A 160 22.58 -0.21 4.04
N ARG A 161 21.97 -0.15 5.22
CA ARG A 161 22.57 0.43 6.44
C ARG A 161 23.59 -0.49 7.11
N THR A 162 23.27 -1.77 7.23
CA THR A 162 24.08 -2.73 8.01
C THR A 162 25.11 -3.50 7.17
N GLY A 163 25.03 -3.43 5.83
CA GLY A 163 25.89 -4.19 4.92
C GLY A 163 25.69 -5.72 5.00
N GLY A 164 24.83 -6.19 5.90
CA GLY A 164 24.60 -7.60 6.17
C GLY A 164 23.65 -8.25 5.17
N HIS A 165 24.00 -9.47 4.73
CA HIS A 165 23.13 -10.31 3.92
C HIS A 165 22.12 -11.14 4.75
N GLY A 166 22.22 -11.05 6.08
CA GLY A 166 21.46 -11.89 7.02
C GLY A 166 20.19 -11.22 7.52
N GLY A 167 19.05 -11.71 7.05
CA GLY A 167 17.78 -11.61 7.76
C GLY A 167 16.58 -11.68 6.84
N LEU A 168 16.17 -12.89 6.48
CA LEU A 168 14.88 -13.14 5.82
C LEU A 168 13.67 -12.91 6.75
N GLY A 169 13.84 -12.26 7.91
CA GLY A 169 12.80 -12.05 8.91
C GLY A 169 11.62 -11.27 8.33
N SER A 170 11.89 -10.10 7.76
CA SER A 170 10.88 -9.26 7.12
C SER A 170 10.16 -9.96 5.97
N VAL A 171 10.87 -10.81 5.22
CA VAL A 171 10.28 -11.60 4.11
C VAL A 171 9.33 -12.67 4.65
N LYS A 172 9.70 -13.33 5.75
CA LYS A 172 8.83 -14.28 6.44
C LYS A 172 7.59 -13.58 6.99
N ASP A 173 7.74 -12.37 7.52
CA ASP A 173 6.59 -11.59 8.02
C ASP A 173 5.66 -11.14 6.89
N ALA A 174 6.22 -10.76 5.73
CA ALA A 174 5.43 -10.54 4.52
C ALA A 174 4.68 -11.81 4.10
N LEU A 175 5.33 -12.99 4.17
CA LEU A 175 4.71 -14.28 3.80
C LEU A 175 3.56 -14.62 4.75
N ARG A 176 3.76 -14.42 6.06
CA ARG A 176 2.70 -14.59 7.06
C ARG A 176 1.49 -13.70 6.76
N LEU A 177 1.71 -12.45 6.33
CA LEU A 177 0.63 -11.56 5.91
C LEU A 177 -0.06 -12.03 4.63
N LEU A 178 0.68 -12.59 3.67
CA LEU A 178 0.09 -13.17 2.46
C LEU A 178 -0.79 -14.38 2.81
N ASP A 179 -0.29 -15.29 3.64
CA ASP A 179 -1.06 -16.44 4.12
C ASP A 179 -2.30 -16.00 4.90
N ASP A 180 -2.18 -14.96 5.72
CA ASP A 180 -3.30 -14.38 6.45
C ASP A 180 -4.33 -13.75 5.49
N ALA A 181 -3.87 -13.06 4.45
CA ALA A 181 -4.75 -12.50 3.42
C ALA A 181 -5.53 -13.59 2.67
N VAL A 182 -4.87 -14.70 2.33
CA VAL A 182 -5.51 -15.87 1.69
C VAL A 182 -6.53 -16.49 2.64
N ARG A 183 -6.17 -16.71 3.92
CA ARG A 183 -7.07 -17.27 4.94
C ARG A 183 -8.30 -16.40 5.18
N LYS A 184 -8.16 -15.07 5.12
CA LYS A 184 -9.26 -14.10 5.29
C LYS A 184 -10.04 -13.82 4.00
N ASP A 185 -9.78 -14.52 2.90
CA ASP A 185 -10.44 -14.32 1.60
C ASP A 185 -10.34 -12.85 1.12
N ILE A 186 -9.18 -12.23 1.37
CA ILE A 186 -8.84 -10.91 0.87
C ILE A 186 -8.46 -11.06 -0.60
N LYS A 187 -9.04 -10.21 -1.46
CA LYS A 187 -8.82 -10.28 -2.90
C LYS A 187 -7.39 -9.89 -3.25
N LEU A 188 -6.56 -10.88 -3.54
CA LEU A 188 -5.24 -10.69 -4.14
C LEU A 188 -5.41 -10.19 -5.58
N ASN A 189 -4.46 -9.37 -6.03
CA ASN A 189 -4.50 -8.81 -7.38
C ASN A 189 -3.08 -8.65 -7.94
N THR A 190 -3.00 -8.18 -9.19
CA THR A 190 -1.74 -7.96 -9.89
C THR A 190 -0.83 -6.96 -9.18
N ARG A 191 -1.37 -6.01 -8.42
CA ARG A 191 -0.55 -5.10 -7.59
C ARG A 191 0.15 -5.86 -6.46
N THR A 192 -0.56 -6.77 -5.79
CA THR A 192 0.05 -7.65 -4.78
C THR A 192 1.19 -8.46 -5.41
N LEU A 193 0.93 -9.11 -6.56
CA LEU A 193 1.96 -9.89 -7.27
C LEU A 193 3.18 -9.03 -7.64
N ASN A 194 2.96 -7.83 -8.15
CA ASN A 194 4.03 -6.89 -8.49
C ASN A 194 4.88 -6.49 -7.26
N ILE A 195 4.28 -6.32 -6.08
CA ILE A 195 5.01 -6.04 -4.83
C ILE A 195 5.94 -7.21 -4.50
N TRP A 196 5.42 -8.42 -4.53
CA TRP A 196 6.15 -9.66 -4.24
C TRP A 196 7.31 -9.89 -5.19
N VAL A 197 7.04 -9.82 -6.50
CA VAL A 197 8.05 -10.04 -7.53
C VAL A 197 9.14 -8.96 -7.47
N ARG A 198 8.76 -7.68 -7.29
CA ARG A 198 9.75 -6.61 -7.10
C ARG A 198 10.60 -6.84 -5.85
N GLY A 199 9.98 -7.21 -4.73
CA GLY A 199 10.68 -7.46 -3.46
C GLY A 199 11.67 -8.63 -3.56
N LEU A 200 11.18 -9.80 -3.99
CA LEU A 200 11.99 -11.01 -4.10
C LEU A 200 13.05 -10.91 -5.20
N ALA A 201 12.64 -10.57 -6.44
CA ALA A 201 13.57 -10.59 -7.57
C ALA A 201 14.59 -9.45 -7.50
N ARG A 202 14.15 -8.21 -7.20
CA ARG A 202 15.04 -7.03 -7.29
C ARG A 202 15.75 -6.71 -5.99
N TRP A 203 15.09 -6.84 -4.85
CA TRP A 203 15.67 -6.41 -3.58
C TRP A 203 16.35 -7.56 -2.84
N ASN A 204 15.79 -8.77 -2.92
CA ASN A 204 16.40 -9.97 -2.32
C ASN A 204 17.31 -10.74 -3.25
N ARG A 205 17.27 -10.44 -4.56
CA ARG A 205 18.02 -11.14 -5.61
C ARG A 205 17.71 -12.64 -5.66
N ASP A 206 16.48 -13.01 -5.32
CA ASP A 206 16.02 -14.39 -5.34
C ASP A 206 15.07 -14.59 -6.52
N LEU A 207 15.64 -15.02 -7.66
CA LEU A 207 14.90 -15.24 -8.90
C LEU A 207 14.00 -16.47 -8.81
N GLU A 208 14.44 -17.51 -8.09
CA GLU A 208 13.68 -18.75 -7.90
C GLU A 208 12.44 -18.50 -7.05
N ALA A 209 12.58 -17.82 -5.91
CA ALA A 209 11.43 -17.44 -5.08
C ALA A 209 10.47 -16.51 -5.83
N ALA A 210 10.99 -15.61 -6.67
CA ALA A 210 10.16 -14.76 -7.52
C ALA A 210 9.39 -15.55 -8.60
N GLU A 211 9.96 -16.60 -9.16
CA GLU A 211 9.24 -17.49 -10.10
C GLU A 211 8.19 -18.35 -9.37
N MET A 212 8.54 -18.86 -8.18
CA MET A 212 7.62 -19.61 -7.34
C MET A 212 6.39 -18.79 -6.96
N ILE A 213 6.56 -17.53 -6.51
CA ILE A 213 5.43 -16.68 -6.13
C ILE A 213 4.54 -16.37 -7.33
N VAL A 214 5.10 -16.17 -8.53
CA VAL A 214 4.31 -15.97 -9.76
C VAL A 214 3.45 -17.19 -10.06
N ASN A 215 4.02 -18.39 -9.96
CA ASN A 215 3.29 -19.63 -10.18
C ASN A 215 2.20 -19.86 -9.11
N GLN A 216 2.46 -19.49 -7.86
CA GLN A 216 1.44 -19.54 -6.80
C GLN A 216 0.29 -18.57 -7.07
N PHE A 217 0.57 -17.31 -7.44
CA PHE A 217 -0.48 -16.34 -7.78
C PHE A 217 -1.29 -16.75 -9.01
N ARG A 218 -0.65 -17.40 -10.00
CA ARG A 218 -1.37 -17.98 -11.15
C ARG A 218 -2.38 -19.03 -10.72
N LYS A 219 -2.03 -19.91 -9.77
CA LYS A 219 -2.97 -20.90 -9.20
C LYS A 219 -4.13 -20.24 -8.45
N LEU A 220 -3.91 -19.05 -7.90
CA LEU A 220 -4.95 -18.23 -7.25
C LEU A 220 -5.75 -17.38 -8.26
N GLY A 221 -5.53 -17.55 -9.57
CA GLY A 221 -6.24 -16.83 -10.63
C GLY A 221 -5.74 -15.41 -10.89
N VAL A 222 -4.55 -15.05 -10.40
CA VAL A 222 -3.93 -13.75 -10.65
C VAL A 222 -2.83 -13.91 -11.70
N GLU A 223 -3.08 -13.37 -12.89
CA GLU A 223 -2.10 -13.38 -13.98
C GLU A 223 -1.07 -12.25 -13.84
N PRO A 224 0.22 -12.51 -14.15
CA PRO A 224 1.25 -11.49 -14.21
C PRO A 224 1.00 -10.55 -15.41
N ASP A 225 1.19 -9.26 -15.16
CA ASP A 225 1.14 -8.20 -16.18
C ASP A 225 2.53 -7.92 -16.78
N GLU A 226 2.55 -6.96 -17.71
CA GLU A 226 3.79 -6.48 -18.32
C GLU A 226 4.79 -5.96 -17.27
N ARG A 227 4.29 -5.32 -16.21
CA ARG A 227 5.13 -4.80 -15.12
C ARG A 227 5.76 -5.91 -14.29
N THR A 228 5.04 -7.01 -14.06
CA THR A 228 5.55 -8.18 -13.36
C THR A 228 6.70 -8.80 -14.14
N THR A 229 6.50 -8.95 -15.46
CA THR A 229 7.52 -9.43 -16.39
C THR A 229 8.75 -8.53 -16.40
N TRP A 230 8.54 -7.20 -16.44
CA TRP A 230 9.63 -6.24 -16.34
C TRP A 230 10.45 -6.40 -15.05
N HIS A 231 9.80 -6.59 -13.90
CA HIS A 231 10.50 -6.79 -12.64
C HIS A 231 11.40 -8.03 -12.65
N LEU A 232 10.91 -9.15 -13.20
CA LEU A 232 11.65 -10.40 -13.35
C LEU A 232 12.84 -10.24 -14.31
N VAL A 233 12.58 -9.78 -15.54
CA VAL A 233 13.60 -9.61 -16.59
C VAL A 233 14.67 -8.61 -16.14
N PHE A 234 14.29 -7.49 -15.53
CA PHE A 234 15.24 -6.51 -15.00
C PHE A 234 16.12 -7.08 -13.89
N ALA A 235 15.55 -7.90 -13.00
CA ALA A 235 16.30 -8.53 -11.92
C ALA A 235 17.31 -9.55 -12.46
N ALA A 236 16.89 -10.42 -13.39
CA ALA A 236 17.78 -11.39 -14.03
C ALA A 236 18.92 -10.71 -14.80
N TYR A 237 18.59 -9.66 -15.58
CA TYR A 237 19.59 -8.85 -16.28
C TYR A 237 20.62 -8.22 -15.32
N ARG A 238 20.17 -7.68 -14.18
CA ARG A 238 21.05 -7.11 -13.15
C ARG A 238 21.92 -8.14 -12.43
N GLN A 239 21.53 -9.41 -12.46
CA GLN A 239 22.28 -10.54 -11.92
C GLN A 239 23.14 -11.25 -12.98
N TYR A 240 23.21 -10.71 -14.20
CA TYR A 240 23.93 -11.29 -15.34
C TYR A 240 23.39 -12.65 -15.82
N ASP A 241 22.19 -13.04 -15.38
CA ASP A 241 21.49 -14.22 -15.88
C ASP A 241 20.67 -13.87 -17.12
N LEU A 242 21.38 -13.74 -18.25
CA LEU A 242 20.75 -13.42 -19.53
C LEU A 242 19.90 -14.56 -20.08
N VAL A 243 20.18 -15.80 -19.69
CA VAL A 243 19.41 -16.98 -20.12
C VAL A 243 18.01 -16.92 -19.54
N GLN A 244 17.90 -16.73 -18.22
CA GLN A 244 16.61 -16.61 -17.56
C GLN A 244 15.87 -15.33 -18.00
N ALA A 245 16.60 -14.22 -18.20
CA ALA A 245 16.02 -12.98 -18.70
C ALA A 245 15.38 -13.15 -20.10
N ARG A 246 16.07 -13.83 -21.03
CA ARG A 246 15.55 -14.16 -22.37
C ARG A 246 14.35 -15.11 -22.28
N LYS A 247 14.42 -16.14 -21.43
CA LYS A 247 13.34 -17.11 -21.23
C LYS A 247 12.04 -16.44 -20.78
N TRP A 248 12.09 -15.56 -19.77
CA TRP A 248 10.90 -14.84 -19.30
C TRP A 248 10.37 -13.83 -20.31
N LEU A 249 11.25 -13.21 -21.09
CA LEU A 249 10.84 -12.30 -22.16
C LEU A 249 10.11 -13.05 -23.28
N GLN A 250 10.67 -14.17 -23.75
CA GLN A 250 10.02 -15.04 -24.74
C GLN A 250 8.67 -15.56 -24.23
N ALA A 251 8.62 -16.05 -22.99
CA ALA A 251 7.37 -16.52 -22.38
C ALA A 251 6.28 -15.43 -22.30
N TYR A 252 6.66 -14.15 -22.23
CA TYR A 252 5.70 -13.03 -22.31
C TYR A 252 5.23 -12.78 -23.75
N GLU A 253 6.13 -12.86 -24.73
CA GLU A 253 5.80 -12.69 -26.15
C GLU A 253 4.94 -13.83 -26.69
N ASP A 254 5.20 -15.07 -26.24
CA ASP A 254 4.43 -16.27 -26.60
C ASP A 254 2.96 -16.18 -26.14
N ARG A 255 2.64 -15.30 -25.18
CA ARG A 255 1.26 -14.98 -24.79
C ARG A 255 0.53 -14.10 -25.80
N GLY A 256 1.22 -13.62 -26.84
CA GLY A 256 0.66 -12.72 -27.86
C GLY A 256 0.37 -11.30 -27.34
N LEU A 257 0.92 -10.93 -26.18
CA LEU A 257 0.69 -9.61 -25.58
C LEU A 257 1.70 -8.59 -26.13
N PRO A 258 1.26 -7.40 -26.56
CA PRO A 258 2.19 -6.37 -27.02
C PRO A 258 3.05 -5.87 -25.85
N ILE A 259 4.32 -5.58 -26.15
CA ILE A 259 5.20 -4.85 -25.23
C ILE A 259 4.89 -3.37 -25.39
N THR A 260 4.16 -2.81 -24.43
CA THR A 260 3.77 -1.39 -24.40
C THR A 260 4.55 -0.58 -23.37
N TYR A 261 5.19 -1.26 -22.41
CA TYR A 261 5.92 -0.66 -21.33
C TYR A 261 7.33 -0.28 -21.78
N PRO A 262 7.67 1.03 -21.81
CA PRO A 262 8.94 1.50 -22.38
C PRO A 262 10.19 0.88 -21.74
N LEU A 263 10.12 0.58 -20.43
CA LEU A 263 11.25 -0.01 -19.72
C LEU A 263 11.47 -1.48 -20.09
N LEU A 264 10.41 -2.22 -20.42
CA LEU A 264 10.53 -3.60 -20.89
C LEU A 264 11.03 -3.62 -22.34
N ALA A 265 10.51 -2.73 -23.19
CA ALA A 265 11.01 -2.56 -24.55
C ALA A 265 12.51 -2.22 -24.60
N GLY A 266 12.95 -1.29 -23.74
CA GLY A 266 14.37 -0.93 -23.63
C GLY A 266 15.25 -2.06 -23.09
N LEU A 267 14.73 -2.92 -22.20
CA LEU A 267 15.45 -4.11 -21.75
C LEU A 267 15.56 -5.16 -22.85
N LYS A 268 14.48 -5.40 -23.61
CA LYS A 268 14.48 -6.31 -24.76
C LYS A 268 15.61 -5.97 -25.72
N GLN A 269 15.78 -4.69 -26.09
CA GLN A 269 16.85 -4.25 -26.98
C GLN A 269 18.27 -4.50 -26.44
N ARG A 270 18.45 -4.58 -25.12
CA ARG A 270 19.75 -4.82 -24.47
C ARG A 270 20.05 -6.29 -24.25
N ILE A 271 18.99 -7.10 -24.11
CA ILE A 271 19.07 -8.51 -23.77
C ILE A 271 19.13 -9.36 -25.02
N MET A 272 18.40 -8.99 -26.09
CA MET A 272 18.32 -9.73 -27.35
C MET A 272 19.56 -9.52 -28.21
#